data_AF-C5T6I1-F1
#
_entry.id   AF-C5T6I1-F1
#
_cell.length_a   1.000
_cell.length_b   1.000
_cell.length_c   1.000
_cell.angle_alpha   90.00
_cell.angle_beta   90.00
_cell.angle_gamma   90.00
#
_symmetry.space_group_name_H-M   'P 1'
#
loop_
_entity.id
_entity.type
_entity.pdbx_description
1 polymer ?
#
loop_
_entity_poly.entity_id
_entity_poly.type
_entity_poly.pdbx_seq_one_letter_code
_entity_poly.pdbx_strand_id
1 'polypeptide(L)' 'MHRHRFESLQHASRLIGDWIHFYNHRRPHQELNMRTPAEA' A
#
# COMPACT_ATOMS: atom_id res chain seq x y z
N MET A 1 11.90 13.55 -10.25
CA MET A 1 11.46 14.06 -8.92
C MET A 1 10.02 13.60 -8.68
N HIS A 2 9.79 12.55 -7.88
CA HIS A 2 8.43 12.19 -7.44
C HIS A 2 8.12 12.92 -6.12
N ARG A 3 7.79 14.21 -6.24
CA ARG A 3 7.42 15.06 -5.11
C ARG A 3 5.90 15.04 -4.99
N HIS A 4 5.35 14.14 -4.17
CA HIS A 4 3.93 14.17 -3.84
C HIS A 4 3.71 15.17 -2.70
N ARG A 5 2.87 16.17 -2.92
CA ARG A 5 2.44 17.08 -1.85
C ARG A 5 1.10 16.59 -1.33
N PHE A 6 1.00 16.41 -0.01
CA PHE A 6 -0.29 16.15 0.62
C PHE A 6 -0.99 17.48 0.87
N GLU A 7 -2.26 17.54 0.47
CA GLU A 7 -3.09 18.75 0.62
C GLU A 7 -3.62 18.91 2.04
N SER A 8 -3.72 17.81 2.79
CA SER A 8 -4.11 17.79 4.20
C SER A 8 -3.62 16.51 4.89
N LEU A 9 -3.63 16.50 6.22
CA LEU A 9 -3.39 15.28 7.01
C LEU A 9 -4.43 14.19 6.70
N GLN A 10 -5.70 14.56 6.51
CA GLN A 10 -6.74 13.60 6.12
C GLN A 10 -6.44 12.92 4.78
N HIS A 11 -5.95 13.68 3.80
CA HIS A 11 -5.54 13.15 2.50
C HIS A 11 -4.35 12.18 2.67
N ALA A 12 -3.34 12.56 3.46
CA ALA A 12 -2.21 11.67 3.75
C ALA A 12 -2.66 10.38 4.44
N SER A 13 -3.55 10.45 5.44
CA SER A 13 -4.06 9.28 6.15
C SER A 13 -4.79 8.31 5.23
N ARG A 14 -5.61 8.82 4.29
CA ARG A 14 -6.30 7.98 3.30
C ARG A 14 -5.33 7.28 2.38
N LEU A 15 -4.38 8.01 1.79
CA LEU A 15 -3.39 7.43 0.89
C LEU A 15 -2.53 6.36 1.57
N ILE A 16 -2.14 6.58 2.82
CA ILE A 16 -1.40 5.58 3.60
C ILE A 16 -2.27 4.34 3.86
N GLY A 17 -3.54 4.51 4.24
CA GLY A 17 -4.47 3.40 4.44
C GLY A 17 -4.69 2.58 3.17
N ASP A 18 -4.93 3.26 2.05
CA ASP A 18 -5.11 2.63 0.74
C ASP A 18 -3.85 1.84 0.32
N TRP A 19 -2.66 2.41 0.58
CA TRP A 19 -1.40 1.75 0.29
C TRP A 19 -1.18 0.50 1.15
N ILE A 20 -1.45 0.57 2.45
CA ILE A 20 -1.36 -0.60 3.36
C ILE A 20 -2.31 -1.70 2.90
N HIS A 21 -3.55 -1.35 2.58
CA HIS A 21 -4.53 -2.31 2.09
C HIS A 21 -4.07 -2.97 0.78
N PHE A 22 -3.57 -2.18 -0.16
CA PHE A 22 -3.00 -2.69 -1.41
C PHE A 22 -1.83 -3.65 -1.18
N TYR A 23 -0.86 -3.26 -0.33
CA TYR A 23 0.31 -4.08 -0.04
C TYR A 23 -0.09 -5.43 0.57
N ASN A 24 -0.99 -5.42 1.55
CA ASN A 24 -1.35 -6.63 2.28
C ASN A 24 -2.26 -7.58 1.50
N HIS A 25 -3.12 -7.07 0.61
CA HIS A 25 -4.20 -7.88 0.01
C HIS A 25 -4.18 -7.95 -1.52
N ARG A 26 -3.32 -7.17 -2.19
CA ARG A 26 -3.33 -7.11 -3.67
C ARG A 26 -1.95 -7.21 -4.28
N ARG A 27 -0.89 -6.84 -3.56
CA ARG A 27 0.48 -6.95 -4.06
C ARG A 27 0.93 -8.41 -3.95
N PRO A 28 1.26 -9.08 -5.06
CA PRO A 28 1.88 -10.40 -5.00
C PRO A 28 3.36 -10.28 -4.62
N HIS A 29 3.84 -11.22 -3.79
CA HIS A 29 5.22 -11.25 -3.32
C HIS A 29 5.93 -12.53 -3.77
N GLN A 30 7.08 -12.39 -4.43
CA GLN A 30 7.88 -13.53 -4.89
C GLN A 30 8.32 -14.42 -3.73
N GLU A 31 8.72 -13.83 -2.60
CA GLU A 31 9.09 -14.55 -1.37
C GLU A 31 7.92 -15.36 -0.79
N LEU A 32 6.68 -14.99 -1.12
CA LEU A 32 5.46 -15.68 -0.71
C LEU A 32 4.87 -16.53 -1.85
N ASN A 33 5.68 -16.98 -2.81
CA ASN A 33 5.22 -17.73 -3.99
C ASN A 33 4.10 -17.00 -4.76
N MET A 34 4.27 -15.69 -4.95
CA MET A 34 3.29 -14.79 -5.61
C MET A 34 1.98 -14.60 -4.84
N ARG A 35 1.87 -15.07 -3.60
CA ARG A 35 0.75 -14.74 -2.72
C ARG A 35 0.89 -13.34 -2.14
N THR A 36 -0.21 -12.83 -1.63
CA THR A 36 -0.23 -11.59 -0.85
C THR A 36 0.13 -11.88 0.62
N PRO A 37 0.61 -10.89 1.39
CA PRO A 37 0.91 -11.08 2.81
C PRO A 37 -0.28 -11.60 3.64
N ALA A 38 -1.51 -11.27 3.26
CA ALA A 38 -2.71 -11.75 3.93
C ALA A 38 -3.04 -13.24 3.65
N GLU A 39 -2.41 -13.85 2.65
CA GLU A 39 -2.62 -15.25 2.23
C GLU A 39 -1.48 -16.19 2.65
N ALA A 40 -0.47 -15.66 3.35
CA ALA A 40 0.69 -16.41 3.84
C ALA A 40 0.38 -17.26 5.07
#